data_AF-A0A0N1GN17-F1
#
_entry.id   AF-A0A0N1GN17-F1
#
_cell.length_a   1.000
_cell.length_b   1.000
_cell.length_c   1.000
_cell.angle_alpha   90.00
_cell.angle_beta   90.00
_cell.angle_gamma   90.00
#
_symmetry.space_group_name_H-M   'P 1'
#
loop_
_entity.id
_entity.type
_entity.pdbx_description
1 polymer ?
#
loop_
_entity_poly.entity_id
_entity_poly.type
_entity_poly.pdbx_seq_one_letter_code
_entity_poly.pdbx_strand_id
1 'polypeptide(L)' 'MLAFLRHLDDAAAQAAVLRRRLAFLEEPASFFYEGDRPLRAEELEDPFRRGVLTIARATSRAELTWLRDTLASLGG' A
#
# COMPACT_ATOMS: atom_id res chain seq x y z
N MET A 1 2.49 -6.38 -8.14
CA MET A 1 2.70 -7.70 -8.76
C MET A 1 3.01 -8.71 -7.65
N LEU A 2 2.02 -9.48 -7.21
CA LEU A 2 2.17 -10.51 -6.15
C LEU A 2 1.62 -11.89 -6.56
N ALA A 3 1.12 -12.01 -7.80
CA ALA A 3 0.52 -13.24 -8.31
C ALA A 3 1.50 -14.44 -8.32
N PHE A 4 2.82 -14.18 -8.32
CA PHE A 4 3.83 -15.24 -8.27
C PHE A 4 3.79 -16.05 -6.96
N LEU A 5 3.22 -15.49 -5.88
CA LEU A 5 3.12 -16.18 -4.58
C LEU A 5 2.33 -17.49 -4.66
N ARG A 6 1.46 -17.65 -5.66
CA ARG A 6 0.73 -18.91 -5.93
C ARG A 6 1.66 -20.10 -6.20
N HIS A 7 2.93 -19.86 -6.50
CA HIS A 7 3.95 -20.88 -6.75
C HIS A 7 4.76 -21.23 -5.49
N LEU A 8 4.48 -20.59 -4.35
CA LEU A 8 5.01 -21.02 -3.06
C LEU A 8 4.05 -22.06 -2.48
N ASP A 9 4.55 -23.29 -2.29
CA ASP A 9 3.74 -24.39 -1.75
C ASP A 9 3.40 -24.20 -0.24
N ASP A 10 4.12 -23.29 0.44
CA ASP A 10 3.94 -22.99 1.86
C ASP A 10 3.16 -21.68 2.09
N ALA A 11 1.99 -21.79 2.72
CA ALA A 11 1.14 -20.65 3.11
C ALA A 11 1.86 -19.69 4.07
N ALA A 12 2.75 -20.19 4.94
CA ALA A 12 3.53 -19.35 5.84
C ALA A 12 4.55 -18.50 5.07
N ALA A 13 5.19 -19.07 4.04
CA ALA A 13 6.07 -18.34 3.13
C ALA A 13 5.32 -17.26 2.34
N GLN A 14 4.10 -17.56 1.84
CA GLN A 14 3.25 -16.55 1.21
C GLN A 14 2.93 -15.41 2.18
N ALA A 15 2.47 -15.75 3.40
CA ALA A 15 2.13 -14.78 4.43
C ALA A 15 3.33 -13.92 4.86
N ALA A 16 4.55 -14.47 4.91
CA ALA A 16 5.75 -13.71 5.24
C ALA A 16 6.02 -12.59 4.22
N VAL A 17 5.86 -12.85 2.92
CA VAL A 17 6.03 -11.84 1.87
C VAL A 17 4.93 -10.78 1.98
N LEU A 18 3.68 -11.19 2.20
CA LEU A 18 2.56 -10.26 2.34
C LEU A 18 2.71 -9.36 3.57
N ARG A 19 3.17 -9.89 4.72
CA ARG A 19 3.46 -9.09 5.93
C ARG A 19 4.55 -8.05 5.68
N ARG A 20 5.61 -8.42 4.95
CA ARG A 20 6.68 -7.47 4.62
C ARG A 20 6.19 -6.34 3.70
N ARG A 21 5.29 -6.66 2.77
CA ARG A 21 4.63 -5.64 1.92
C ARG A 21 3.69 -4.76 2.73
N LEU A 22 2.90 -5.34 3.64
CA LEU A 22 2.01 -4.60 4.53
C LEU A 22 2.81 -3.58 5.35
N ALA A 23 3.88 -4.02 6.01
CA ALA A 23 4.77 -3.14 6.78
C ALA A 23 5.34 -2.00 5.92
N PHE A 24 5.78 -2.29 4.69
CA PHE A 24 6.29 -1.25 3.78
C PHE A 24 5.22 -0.21 3.40
N LEU A 25 3.96 -0.63 3.21
CA LEU A 25 2.87 0.27 2.80
C LEU A 25 2.22 1.04 3.96
N GLU A 26 2.45 0.62 5.21
CA GLU A 26 2.00 1.34 6.40
C GLU A 26 2.90 2.53 6.74
N GLU A 27 4.12 2.59 6.18
CA GLU A 27 4.98 3.76 6.29
C GLU A 27 4.41 4.95 5.50
N PRO A 28 4.45 6.18 6.05
CA PRO A 28 3.97 7.35 5.34
C PRO A 28 4.85 7.65 4.12
N ALA A 29 4.28 7.55 2.92
CA ALA A 29 4.92 8.00 1.69
C ALA A 29 4.08 9.12 1.05
N SER A 30 4.72 10.23 0.69
CA SER A 30 4.12 11.25 -0.18
C SER A 30 4.99 11.45 -1.41
N PHE A 31 4.35 11.79 -2.53
CA PHE A 31 5.04 12.15 -3.78
C PHE A 31 5.41 13.63 -3.83
N PHE A 32 4.81 14.47 -2.97
CA PHE A 32 5.02 15.91 -2.95
C PHE A 32 5.45 16.36 -1.57
N TYR A 33 6.43 17.26 -1.52
CA TYR A 33 7.03 17.75 -0.30
C TYR A 33 7.07 19.28 -0.29
N GLU A 34 6.97 19.86 0.91
CA GLU A 34 7.34 21.23 1.21
C GLU A 34 8.54 21.20 2.16
N GLY A 35 9.74 21.44 1.62
CA GLY A 35 10.98 21.10 2.30
C GLY A 35 11.04 19.59 2.57
N ASP A 36 11.17 19.20 3.84
CA ASP A 36 11.16 17.79 4.27
C ASP A 36 9.76 17.29 4.69
N ARG A 37 8.74 18.16 4.63
CA ARG A 37 7.38 17.81 5.06
C ARG A 37 6.57 17.24 3.91
N PRO A 38 6.04 16.00 4.02
CA PRO A 38 5.15 15.45 3.00
C PRO A 38 3.83 16.23 2.96
N LEU A 39 3.38 16.57 1.75
CA LEU A 39 2.10 17.25 1.51
C LEU A 39 0.97 16.23 1.33
N ARG A 40 -0.22 16.58 1.83
CA ARG A 40 -1.47 15.84 1.63
C ARG A 40 -2.28 16.41 0.46
N ALA A 41 -3.25 15.61 -0.03
CA ALA A 41 -4.09 16.01 -1.16
C ALA A 41 -4.89 17.30 -0.84
N GLU A 42 -5.35 17.44 0.39
CA GLU A 42 -6.14 18.57 0.87
C GLU A 42 -5.35 19.89 0.92
N GLU A 43 -4.01 19.81 0.95
CA GLU A 43 -3.10 20.97 1.00
C GLU A 43 -2.69 21.45 -0.40
N LEU A 44 -2.99 20.70 -1.46
CA LEU A 44 -2.58 21.03 -2.83
C LEU A 44 -3.67 21.80 -3.55
N GLU A 45 -3.37 23.00 -4.04
CA GLU A 45 -4.28 23.81 -4.86
C GLU A 45 -4.33 23.35 -6.32
N ASP A 46 -3.21 22.83 -6.85
CA ASP A 46 -3.14 22.32 -8.22
C ASP A 46 -4.00 21.03 -8.37
N PRO A 47 -5.00 21.03 -9.27
CA PRO A 47 -5.93 19.91 -9.40
C PRO A 47 -5.25 18.62 -9.86
N PHE A 48 -4.16 18.68 -10.62
CA PHE A 48 -3.46 17.50 -11.13
C PHE A 48 -2.65 16.82 -10.02
N ARG A 49 -1.87 17.59 -9.24
CA ARG A 49 -1.13 17.07 -8.09
C ARG A 49 -2.06 16.52 -7.01
N ARG A 50 -3.16 17.23 -6.73
CA ARG A 50 -4.24 16.74 -5.84
C ARG A 50 -4.82 15.41 -6.36
N GLY A 51 -5.06 15.32 -7.67
CA GLY A 51 -5.53 14.10 -8.33
C GLY A 51 -4.58 12.92 -8.11
N VAL A 52 -3.27 13.11 -8.31
CA VAL A 52 -2.25 12.07 -8.10
C VAL A 52 -2.26 11.53 -6.68
N LEU A 53 -2.26 12.41 -5.65
CA LEU A 53 -2.32 11.97 -4.25
C LEU A 53 -3.64 11.26 -3.92
N THR A 54 -4.75 11.70 -4.52
CA THR A 54 -6.07 11.09 -4.32
C THR A 54 -6.11 9.66 -4.88
N ILE A 55 -5.62 9.46 -6.10
CA ILE A 55 -5.54 8.15 -6.74
C ILE A 55 -4.60 7.24 -5.94
N ALA A 56 -3.40 7.71 -5.60
CA ALA A 56 -2.44 6.94 -4.82
C ALA A 56 -3.04 6.47 -3.48
N ARG A 57 -3.72 7.35 -2.74
CA ARG A 57 -4.40 7.00 -1.49
C ARG A 57 -5.49 5.94 -1.68
N ALA A 58 -6.27 6.04 -2.76
CA ALA A 58 -7.30 5.06 -3.07
C ALA A 58 -6.70 3.68 -3.42
N THR A 59 -5.63 3.66 -4.21
CA THR A 59 -4.88 2.44 -4.55
C THR A 59 -4.27 1.80 -3.32
N SER A 60 -3.57 2.56 -2.47
CA SER A 60 -2.97 2.04 -1.23
C SER A 60 -4.03 1.46 -0.30
N ARG A 61 -5.19 2.12 -0.16
CA ARG A 61 -6.29 1.60 0.66
C ARG A 61 -6.79 0.25 0.14
N ALA A 62 -7.04 0.14 -1.17
CA ALA A 62 -7.49 -1.10 -1.78
C ALA A 62 -6.46 -2.24 -1.56
N GLU A 63 -5.17 -1.92 -1.70
CA GLU A 63 -4.10 -2.88 -1.48
C GLU A 63 -3.98 -3.30 -0.01
N LEU A 64 -4.04 -2.37 0.94
CA LEU A 64 -3.99 -2.67 2.38
C LEU A 64 -5.16 -3.55 2.82
N THR A 65 -6.37 -3.28 2.33
CA THR A 65 -7.54 -4.13 2.59
C THR A 65 -7.30 -5.55 2.08
N TRP A 66 -6.91 -5.68 0.81
CA TRP A 66 -6.63 -7.00 0.22
C TRP A 66 -5.52 -7.76 0.96
N LEU A 67 -4.44 -7.08 1.38
CA LEU A 67 -3.35 -7.69 2.14
C LEU A 67 -3.83 -8.24 3.49
N ARG A 68 -4.62 -7.47 4.23
CA ARG A 68 -5.15 -7.88 5.54
C ARG A 68 -6.12 -9.06 5.41
N ASP A 69 -7.03 -9.01 4.44
CA ASP A 69 -8.00 -10.07 4.20
C ASP A 69 -7.31 -11.38 3.76
N THR A 70 -6.32 -11.27 2.86
CA THR A 70 -5.57 -12.44 2.38
C THR A 70 -4.72 -13.03 3.50
N LEU A 71 -4.05 -12.19 4.32
CA LEU A 71 -3.30 -12.65 5.49
C LEU A 71 -4.19 -13.37 6.50
N ALA A 72 -5.42 -12.90 6.73
CA ALA A 72 -6.39 -13.58 7.57
C ALA A 72 -6.79 -14.95 6.99
N SER A 73 -6.96 -15.07 5.67
CA SER A 73 -7.27 -16.36 5.02
C SER A 73 -6.11 -17.38 5.03
N LEU A 74 -4.86 -16.90 5.08
CA LEU A 74 -3.66 -17.74 5.10
C LEU A 74 -3.24 -18.15 6.51
N GLY A 75 -3.79 -17.51 7.55
CA GLY A 75 -3.38 -17.66 8.95
C GLY A 75 -4.54 -17.87 9.92
N GLY A 76 -5.69 -18.34 9.43
CA GLY A 76 -6.69 -19.05 10.22
C GLY A 76 -6.33 -20.52 10.40
#